data_AF-A0A6N6L6C9-F1
#
_entry.id   AF-A0A6N6L6C9-F1
#
_cell.length_a   1.000
_cell.length_b   1.000
_cell.length_c   1.000
_cell.angle_alpha   90.00
_cell.angle_beta   90.00
_cell.angle_gamma   90.00
#
_symmetry.space_group_name_H-M   'P 1'
#
loop_
_entity.id
_entity.type
_entity.pdbx_description
1 polymer ?
#
loop_
_entity_poly.entity_id
_entity_poly.type
_entity_poly.pdbx_seq_one_letter_code
_entity_poly.pdbx_strand_id
1 'polypeptide(L)'
;MGAREILLIVVAILAVYLVFQLIRAMGVKDGDAAPDTAEAAPDADAEAPPAEAAGTDTEDAVVALSEQAPAAEAAESFSLALEVRQLRRDAAQLRGEIDQLRAEQLVMRQSLSEQSAQLDAARAAQRVSPMYGEALSLVRRGMSAEDIAERCGISVAEAELVKSLGQDPAASGEDTR
;
A
#
# COMPACT_ATOMS: atom_id res chain seq x y z
N MET A 1 -27.20 20.92 9.31
CA MET A 1 -26.46 19.65 9.18
C MET A 1 -25.17 19.82 9.96
N GLY A 2 -25.06 19.19 11.13
CA GLY A 2 -23.84 19.31 11.93
C GLY A 2 -22.66 18.67 11.19
N ALA A 3 -21.42 19.09 11.49
CA ALA A 3 -20.22 18.48 10.91
C ALA A 3 -20.19 16.94 11.08
N ARG A 4 -20.84 16.44 12.15
CA ARG A 4 -21.04 15.01 12.40
C ARG A 4 -21.98 14.34 11.38
N GLU A 5 -23.07 14.98 10.97
CA GLU A 5 -23.97 14.44 9.93
C GLU A 5 -23.26 14.34 8.58
N ILE A 6 -22.48 15.36 8.22
CA ILE A 6 -21.73 15.36 6.96
C ILE A 6 -20.69 14.24 6.98
N LEU A 7 -19.98 14.06 8.10
CA LEU A 7 -19.03 12.97 8.27
C LEU A 7 -19.71 11.59 8.17
N LEU A 8 -20.87 11.41 8.78
CA LEU A 8 -21.62 10.14 8.69
C LEU A 8 -22.10 9.84 7.26
N ILE A 9 -22.56 10.85 6.53
CA ILE A 9 -22.97 10.69 5.12
C ILE A 9 -21.77 10.28 4.26
N VAL A 10 -20.62 10.94 4.43
CA VAL A 10 -19.39 10.60 3.68
C VAL A 10 -18.93 9.18 3.99
N VAL A 11 -18.91 8.77 5.26
CA VAL A 11 -18.55 7.40 5.67
C VAL A 11 -19.51 6.38 5.09
N ALA A 12 -20.82 6.66 5.11
CA ALA A 12 -21.83 5.77 4.54
C ALA A 12 -21.65 5.57 3.03
N ILE A 13 -21.39 6.65 2.28
CA ILE A 13 -21.11 6.57 0.84
C ILE A 13 -19.85 5.74 0.57
N LEU A 14 -18.79 5.95 1.37
CA LEU A 14 -17.53 5.22 1.23
C LEU A 14 -17.72 3.72 1.53
N ALA A 15 -18.47 3.39 2.57
CA ALA A 15 -18.80 2.00 2.91
C ALA A 15 -19.58 1.31 1.78
N VAL A 16 -20.58 1.98 1.20
CA VAL A 16 -21.35 1.45 0.05
C VAL A 16 -20.43 1.23 -1.16
N TYR A 17 -19.53 2.18 -1.44
CA TYR A 17 -18.57 2.06 -2.53
C TYR A 17 -17.62 0.87 -2.35
N LEU A 18 -17.11 0.64 -1.14
CA LEU A 18 -16.23 -0.50 -0.85
C LEU A 18 -16.98 -1.84 -0.97
N VAL A 19 -18.23 -1.91 -0.50
CA VAL A 19 -19.07 -3.11 -0.65
C VAL A 19 -19.31 -3.39 -2.14
N PHE A 20 -19.64 -2.37 -2.92
CA PHE A 20 -19.81 -2.50 -4.36
C PHE A 20 -18.53 -2.95 -5.07
N GLN A 21 -17.37 -2.40 -4.68
CA GLN A 21 -16.07 -2.77 -5.20
C GLN A 21 -15.72 -4.23 -4.89
N LEU A 22 -16.03 -4.71 -3.68
CA LEU A 22 -15.83 -6.11 -3.29
C LEU A 22 -16.74 -7.06 -4.08
N ILE A 23 -18.02 -6.73 -4.24
CA ILE A 23 -18.96 -7.51 -5.06
C ILE A 23 -18.46 -7.58 -6.51
N ARG A 24 -18.04 -6.44 -7.07
CA ARG A 24 -17.49 -6.39 -8.43
C ARG A 24 -16.20 -7.22 -8.55
N ALA A 25 -15.30 -7.13 -7.58
CA ALA A 25 -14.06 -7.91 -7.57
C ALA A 25 -14.30 -9.41 -7.46
N MET A 26 -15.36 -9.82 -6.76
CA MET A 26 -15.80 -11.22 -6.70
C MET A 26 -16.45 -11.68 -8.01
N GLY A 27 -17.29 -10.85 -8.63
CA GLY A 27 -17.98 -11.19 -9.89
C GLY A 27 -17.10 -11.19 -11.14
N VAL A 28 -15.95 -10.53 -11.13
CA VAL A 28 -14.97 -10.56 -12.26
C VAL A 28 -14.25 -11.92 -12.34
N LYS A 29 -14.28 -12.74 -11.27
CA LYS A 29 -13.67 -14.07 -11.28
C LYS A 29 -14.51 -15.13 -12.00
N ASP A 30 -15.79 -14.85 -12.26
CA ASP A 30 -16.71 -15.69 -13.04
C ASP A 30 -16.91 -15.17 -14.48
N GLY A 31 -16.13 -14.15 -14.87
CA GLY A 31 -16.29 -13.40 -16.12
C GLY A 31 -15.05 -13.38 -17.02
N ASP A 32 -14.21 -14.42 -16.98
CA ASP A 32 -13.37 -14.74 -18.14
C ASP A 32 -14.18 -15.61 -19.11
N ALA A 33 -15.20 -14.98 -19.69
CA ALA A 33 -15.75 -15.34 -20.97
C ALA A 33 -15.60 -14.08 -21.83
N ALA A 34 -14.72 -14.20 -22.81
CA ALA A 34 -14.25 -13.17 -23.72
C ALA A 34 -15.36 -12.26 -24.29
N PRO A 35 -15.02 -11.04 -24.73
CA PRO A 35 -15.82 -10.36 -25.72
C PRO A 35 -15.68 -11.13 -27.05
N ASP A 36 -16.69 -11.95 -27.33
CA ASP A 36 -16.90 -12.65 -28.59
C ASP A 36 -17.14 -11.61 -29.70
N THR A 37 -16.12 -11.42 -30.55
CA THR A 37 -16.33 -10.89 -31.89
C THR A 37 -16.52 -12.11 -32.76
N ALA A 38 -17.79 -12.46 -32.95
CA ALA A 38 -18.23 -13.59 -33.76
C ALA A 38 -17.80 -13.41 -35.22
N GLU A 39 -17.10 -14.41 -35.76
CA GLU A 39 -17.23 -14.76 -37.17
C GLU A 39 -16.93 -16.25 -37.42
N ALA A 40 -18.04 -17.00 -37.56
CA ALA A 40 -18.30 -18.13 -38.45
C ALA A 40 -17.19 -19.17 -38.74
N ALA A 41 -17.41 -20.38 -38.22
CA ALA A 41 -17.21 -21.63 -38.97
C ALA A 41 -18.59 -22.02 -39.58
N PRO A 42 -18.71 -22.79 -40.70
CA PRO A 42 -18.12 -24.14 -40.79
C PRO A 42 -17.65 -24.55 -42.19
N ASP A 43 -16.84 -25.60 -42.27
CA ASP A 43 -16.98 -26.56 -43.38
C ASP A 43 -16.70 -27.97 -42.88
N ALA A 44 -17.66 -28.83 -43.20
CA ALA A 44 -17.66 -30.24 -42.97
C ALA A 44 -17.06 -30.92 -44.20
N ASP A 45 -16.17 -31.89 -44.00
CA ASP A 45 -16.02 -32.97 -44.95
C ASP A 45 -15.75 -34.28 -44.22
N ALA A 46 -16.59 -35.23 -44.57
CA ALA A 46 -16.54 -36.62 -44.18
C ALA A 46 -15.56 -37.36 -45.07
N GLU A 47 -14.76 -38.28 -44.52
CA GLU A 47 -14.47 -39.55 -45.19
C GLU A 47 -13.90 -40.53 -44.14
N ALA A 48 -14.64 -41.61 -43.89
CA ALA A 48 -14.12 -42.84 -43.31
C ALA A 48 -14.33 -43.94 -44.35
N PRO A 49 -13.34 -44.82 -44.57
CA PRO A 49 -13.66 -46.25 -44.52
C PRO A 49 -12.44 -47.09 -44.00
N PRO A 50 -12.47 -48.43 -44.06
CA PRO A 50 -12.99 -49.31 -43.02
C PRO A 50 -11.92 -50.24 -42.42
N ALA A 51 -12.35 -51.02 -41.42
CA ALA A 51 -11.57 -51.96 -40.64
C ALA A 51 -11.10 -53.22 -41.41
N GLU A 52 -9.85 -53.63 -41.19
CA GLU A 52 -9.25 -54.97 -41.30
C GLU A 52 -7.97 -54.94 -40.45
N ALA A 53 -7.43 -55.97 -39.81
CA ALA A 53 -7.78 -57.33 -39.48
C ALA A 53 -6.86 -57.72 -38.30
N ALA A 54 -7.27 -58.69 -37.50
CA ALA A 54 -6.49 -59.21 -36.39
C ALA A 54 -5.17 -59.85 -36.84
N GLY A 55 -4.10 -59.67 -36.07
CA GLY A 55 -2.85 -60.39 -36.26
C GLY A 55 -1.77 -59.96 -35.27
N THR A 56 -1.72 -60.67 -34.13
CA THR A 56 -0.52 -60.99 -33.34
C THR A 56 0.65 -60.00 -33.34
N ASP A 57 0.82 -59.27 -32.24
CA ASP A 57 2.17 -58.88 -31.76
C ASP A 57 2.13 -58.44 -30.29
N THR A 58 1.82 -59.39 -29.42
CA THR A 58 1.90 -59.17 -27.96
C THR A 58 3.36 -59.03 -27.50
N GLU A 59 4.35 -59.44 -28.33
CA GLU A 59 5.78 -59.28 -28.07
C GLU A 59 6.32 -57.91 -28.53
N ASP A 60 5.80 -57.34 -29.61
CA ASP A 60 6.18 -55.99 -30.07
C ASP A 60 5.59 -54.88 -29.18
N ALA A 61 4.41 -55.12 -28.60
CA ALA A 61 3.80 -54.22 -27.63
C ALA A 61 4.60 -54.12 -26.31
N VAL A 62 5.18 -55.23 -25.81
CA VAL A 62 6.02 -55.19 -24.60
C VAL A 62 7.40 -54.59 -24.85
N VAL A 63 7.97 -54.75 -26.06
CA VAL A 63 9.21 -54.05 -26.45
C VAL A 63 8.95 -52.55 -26.59
N ALA A 64 7.86 -52.14 -27.25
CA ALA A 64 7.45 -50.74 -27.35
C ALA A 64 7.21 -50.10 -25.97
N LEU A 65 6.45 -50.76 -25.07
CA LEU A 65 6.28 -50.28 -23.70
C LEU A 65 7.59 -50.22 -22.91
N SER A 66 8.54 -51.14 -23.17
CA SER A 66 9.85 -51.16 -22.49
C SER A 66 10.82 -50.08 -22.98
N GLU A 67 10.75 -49.68 -24.26
CA GLU A 67 11.48 -48.52 -24.80
C GLU A 67 10.79 -47.18 -24.46
N GLN A 68 9.47 -47.20 -24.25
CA GLN A 68 8.70 -46.01 -23.86
C GLN A 68 8.82 -45.67 -22.37
N ALA A 69 9.10 -46.63 -21.49
CA ALA A 69 9.35 -46.37 -20.06
C ALA A 69 10.53 -45.41 -19.80
N PRO A 70 11.75 -45.62 -20.35
CA PRO A 70 12.86 -44.69 -20.16
C PRO A 70 12.63 -43.34 -20.88
N ALA A 71 11.87 -43.33 -21.99
CA ALA A 71 11.52 -42.10 -22.69
C ALA A 71 10.51 -41.24 -21.89
N ALA A 72 9.54 -41.88 -21.20
CA ALA A 72 8.60 -41.21 -20.32
C ALA A 72 9.30 -40.62 -19.08
N GLU A 73 10.18 -41.38 -18.43
CA GLU A 73 10.97 -40.87 -17.29
C GLU A 73 11.90 -39.72 -17.70
N ALA A 74 12.50 -39.79 -18.89
CA ALA A 74 13.30 -38.69 -19.43
C ALA A 74 12.45 -37.43 -19.69
N ALA A 75 11.24 -37.58 -20.25
CA ALA A 75 10.31 -36.47 -20.47
C ALA A 75 9.84 -35.82 -19.17
N GLU A 76 9.57 -36.62 -18.12
CA GLU A 76 9.22 -36.14 -16.79
C GLU A 76 10.39 -35.43 -16.11
N SER A 77 11.62 -35.95 -16.23
CA SER A 77 12.80 -35.27 -15.69
C SER A 77 13.06 -33.93 -16.36
N PHE A 78 12.78 -33.82 -17.66
CA PHE A 78 12.89 -32.59 -18.43
C PHE A 78 11.80 -31.59 -18.06
N SER A 79 10.55 -32.03 -17.89
CA SER A 79 9.45 -31.16 -17.44
C SER A 79 9.71 -30.61 -16.03
N LEU A 80 10.18 -31.46 -15.11
CA LEU A 80 10.58 -31.03 -13.76
C LEU A 80 11.73 -30.03 -13.81
N ALA A 81 12.73 -30.23 -14.68
CA ALA A 81 13.85 -29.31 -14.84
C ALA A 81 13.39 -27.93 -15.36
N LEU A 82 12.42 -27.91 -16.28
CA LEU A 82 11.81 -26.67 -16.77
C LEU A 82 11.00 -25.97 -15.67
N GLU A 83 10.21 -26.71 -14.91
CA GLU A 83 9.42 -26.18 -13.79
C GLU A 83 10.32 -25.56 -12.72
N VAL A 84 11.39 -26.25 -12.31
CA VAL A 84 12.38 -25.72 -11.37
C VAL A 84 13.02 -24.44 -11.90
N ARG A 85 13.31 -24.38 -13.21
CA ARG A 85 13.88 -23.17 -13.83
C ARG A 85 12.87 -22.01 -13.83
N GLN A 86 11.60 -22.30 -14.10
CA GLN A 86 10.52 -21.32 -14.06
C GLN A 86 10.31 -20.80 -12.64
N LEU A 87 10.16 -21.67 -11.65
CA LEU A 87 10.01 -21.31 -10.24
C LEU A 87 11.18 -20.47 -9.74
N ARG A 88 12.42 -20.77 -10.16
CA ARG A 88 13.60 -19.95 -9.83
C ARG A 88 13.53 -18.55 -10.43
N ARG A 89 13.02 -18.43 -11.66
CA ARG A 89 12.82 -17.14 -12.32
C ARG A 89 11.76 -16.32 -11.61
N ASP A 90 10.63 -16.94 -11.30
CA ASP A 90 9.52 -16.30 -10.62
C ASP A 90 9.92 -15.86 -9.21
N ALA A 91 10.65 -16.71 -8.48
CA ALA A 91 11.21 -16.35 -7.18
C ALA A 91 12.20 -15.18 -7.26
N ALA A 92 13.00 -15.09 -8.32
CA ALA A 92 13.89 -13.95 -8.53
C ALA A 92 13.10 -12.67 -8.86
N GLN A 93 12.05 -12.78 -9.67
CA GLN A 93 11.17 -11.65 -10.01
C GLN A 93 10.44 -11.11 -8.77
N LEU A 94 9.81 -11.99 -7.98
CA LEU A 94 9.10 -11.59 -6.76
C LEU A 94 10.03 -10.92 -5.73
N ARG A 95 11.28 -11.38 -5.62
CA ARG A 95 12.27 -10.72 -4.77
C ARG A 95 12.57 -9.31 -5.27
N GLY A 96 12.70 -9.12 -6.57
CA GLY A 96 12.87 -7.80 -7.18
C GLY A 96 11.68 -6.87 -6.90
N GLU A 97 10.45 -7.37 -7.05
CA GLU A 97 9.23 -6.62 -6.75
C GLU A 97 9.14 -6.22 -5.27
N ILE A 98 9.49 -7.14 -4.35
CA ILE A 98 9.55 -6.85 -2.91
C ILE A 98 10.59 -5.77 -2.60
N ASP A 99 11.77 -5.85 -3.21
CA ASP A 99 12.83 -4.88 -2.98
C ASP A 99 12.44 -3.50 -3.53
N GLN A 100 11.74 -3.46 -4.67
CA GLN A 100 11.17 -2.22 -5.20
C GLN A 100 10.12 -1.63 -4.26
N LEU A 101 9.15 -2.43 -3.80
CA LEU A 101 8.12 -1.96 -2.87
C LEU A 101 8.71 -1.47 -1.54
N ARG A 102 9.76 -2.13 -1.04
CA ARG A 102 10.50 -1.68 0.15
C ARG A 102 11.19 -0.33 -0.10
N ALA A 103 11.79 -0.14 -1.26
CA ALA A 103 12.39 1.15 -1.62
C ALA A 103 11.33 2.26 -1.69
N GLU A 104 10.19 2.01 -2.34
CA GLU A 104 9.06 2.95 -2.39
C GLU A 104 8.51 3.26 -0.99
N GLN A 105 8.40 2.26 -0.13
CA GLN A 105 7.97 2.44 1.26
C GLN A 105 8.95 3.31 2.05
N LEU A 106 10.26 3.14 1.85
CA LEU A 106 11.28 3.97 2.51
C LEU A 106 11.17 5.43 2.07
N VAL A 107 11.00 5.68 0.77
CA VAL A 107 10.79 7.04 0.24
C VAL A 107 9.51 7.66 0.82
N MET A 108 8.41 6.91 0.85
CA MET A 108 7.16 7.40 1.43
C MET A 108 7.32 7.72 2.93
N ARG A 109 7.98 6.85 3.70
CA ARG A 109 8.25 7.11 5.13
C ARG A 109 9.11 8.34 5.35
N GLN A 110 10.12 8.55 4.51
CA GLN A 110 10.94 9.78 4.55
C GLN A 110 10.08 11.01 4.28
N SER A 111 9.25 10.99 3.23
CA SER A 111 8.36 12.11 2.91
C SER A 111 7.38 12.43 4.04
N LEU A 112 6.83 11.41 4.70
CA LEU A 112 5.95 11.58 5.85
C LEU A 112 6.71 12.18 7.05
N SER A 113 7.94 11.74 7.29
CA SER A 113 8.77 12.28 8.37
C SER A 113 9.12 13.76 8.15
N GLU A 114 9.40 14.15 6.90
CA GLU A 114 9.64 15.53 6.52
C GLU A 114 8.37 16.38 6.69
N GLN A 115 7.23 15.88 6.24
CA GLN A 115 5.95 16.56 6.43
C GLN A 115 5.58 16.70 7.90
N SER A 116 5.81 15.67 8.73
CA SER A 116 5.59 15.78 10.18
C SER A 116 6.50 16.82 10.80
N ALA A 117 7.78 16.87 10.41
CA ALA A 117 8.70 17.89 10.89
C ALA A 117 8.28 19.30 10.46
N GLN A 118 7.80 19.48 9.23
CA GLN A 118 7.24 20.76 8.75
C GLN A 118 5.99 21.16 9.53
N LEU A 119 5.08 20.21 9.79
CA LEU A 119 3.88 20.47 10.60
C LEU A 119 4.24 20.80 12.04
N ASP A 120 5.23 20.14 12.62
CA ASP A 120 5.68 20.43 13.98
C ASP A 120 6.39 21.78 14.05
N ALA A 121 7.18 22.15 13.04
CA ALA A 121 7.74 23.50 12.91
C ALA A 121 6.63 24.57 12.76
N ALA A 122 5.62 24.31 11.92
CA ALA A 122 4.48 25.20 11.75
C ALA A 122 3.64 25.30 13.04
N ARG A 123 3.45 24.19 13.76
CA ARG A 123 2.79 24.17 15.07
C ARG A 123 3.63 24.87 16.13
N ALA A 124 4.95 24.76 16.13
CA ALA A 124 5.80 25.51 17.04
C ALA A 124 5.67 27.02 16.77
N ALA A 125 5.64 27.42 15.49
CA ALA A 125 5.36 28.79 15.07
C ALA A 125 3.93 29.24 15.45
N GLN A 126 2.95 28.33 15.48
CA GLN A 126 1.55 28.64 15.81
C GLN A 126 1.22 28.55 17.31
N ARG A 127 1.90 27.68 18.08
CA ARG A 127 1.82 27.58 19.55
C ARG A 127 2.33 28.85 20.20
N VAL A 128 3.26 29.53 19.55
CA VAL A 128 3.50 30.95 19.77
C VAL A 128 2.43 31.71 18.97
N SER A 129 1.19 31.75 19.46
CA SER A 129 0.21 32.70 18.92
C SER A 129 0.90 34.07 18.85
N PRO A 130 0.80 34.82 17.74
CA PRO A 130 1.54 36.09 17.56
C PRO A 130 1.36 37.03 18.76
N MET A 131 0.20 36.97 19.42
CA MET A 131 -0.09 37.69 20.68
C MET A 131 0.80 37.26 21.86
N TYR A 132 0.96 35.95 22.07
CA TYR A 132 1.83 35.40 23.12
C TYR A 132 3.32 35.60 22.79
N GLY A 133 3.69 35.51 21.51
CA GLY A 133 5.04 35.81 21.04
C GLY A 133 5.44 37.26 21.28
N GLU A 134 4.52 38.19 21.05
CA GLU A 134 4.68 39.60 21.40
C GLU A 134 4.82 39.77 22.92
N ALA A 135 3.92 39.18 23.73
CA ALA A 135 3.99 39.24 25.19
C ALA A 135 5.33 38.72 25.74
N LEU A 136 5.80 37.56 25.27
CA LEU A 136 7.12 37.00 25.63
C LEU A 136 8.28 37.93 25.23
N SER A 137 8.19 38.61 24.09
CA SER A 137 9.20 39.59 23.67
C SER A 137 9.24 40.82 24.60
N LEU A 138 8.10 41.22 25.15
CA LEU A 138 8.00 42.33 26.12
C LEU A 138 8.52 41.93 27.49
N VAL A 139 8.26 40.68 27.93
CA VAL A 139 8.90 40.12 29.12
C VAL A 139 10.41 40.13 29.00
N ARG A 140 10.97 39.69 27.86
CA ARG A 140 12.43 39.74 27.60
C ARG A 140 13.02 41.16 27.62
N ARG A 141 12.19 42.19 27.38
CA ARG A 141 12.56 43.61 27.48
C ARG A 141 12.40 44.16 28.90
N GLY A 142 12.00 43.34 29.87
CA GLY A 142 11.85 43.73 31.29
C GLY A 142 10.57 44.51 31.61
N MET A 143 9.54 44.42 30.76
CA MET A 143 8.29 45.14 30.94
C MET A 143 7.45 44.55 32.09
N SER A 144 6.63 45.38 32.76
CA SER A 144 5.77 44.95 33.87
C SER A 144 4.61 44.07 33.37
N ALA A 145 3.99 43.27 34.25
CA ALA A 145 2.89 42.40 33.84
C ALA A 145 1.63 43.21 33.48
N GLU A 146 1.44 44.34 34.15
CA GLU A 146 0.36 45.29 33.92
C GLU A 146 0.47 45.93 32.53
N ASP A 147 1.67 46.41 32.16
CA ASP A 147 1.93 47.03 30.85
C ASP A 147 1.78 46.01 29.70
N ILE A 148 2.15 44.75 29.94
CA ILE A 148 2.00 43.66 28.96
C ILE A 148 0.52 43.31 28.77
N ALA A 149 -0.25 43.23 29.86
CA ALA A 149 -1.69 42.98 29.80
C ALA A 149 -2.42 44.03 28.98
N GLU A 150 -2.08 45.31 29.17
CA GLU A 150 -2.67 46.42 28.43
C GLU A 150 -2.28 46.41 26.95
N ARG A 151 -0.99 46.22 26.62
CA ARG A 151 -0.52 46.25 25.21
C ARG A 151 -0.95 45.03 24.40
N CYS A 152 -0.99 43.86 25.02
CA CYS A 152 -1.36 42.61 24.34
C CYS A 152 -2.85 42.28 24.49
N GLY A 153 -3.65 43.08 25.22
CA GLY A 153 -5.08 42.85 25.38
C GLY A 153 -5.42 41.54 26.11
N ILE A 154 -4.55 41.09 27.00
CA ILE A 154 -4.70 39.86 27.80
C ILE A 154 -4.97 40.21 29.27
N SER A 155 -5.38 39.24 30.08
CA SER A 155 -5.61 39.49 31.51
C SER A 155 -4.28 39.67 32.27
N VAL A 156 -4.30 40.41 33.39
CA VAL A 156 -3.10 40.59 34.23
C VAL A 156 -2.57 39.24 34.76
N ALA A 157 -3.47 38.33 35.13
CA ALA A 157 -3.10 36.97 35.56
C ALA A 157 -2.41 36.17 34.45
N GLU A 158 -2.83 36.35 33.19
CA GLU A 158 -2.21 35.73 32.02
C GLU A 158 -0.83 36.35 31.74
N ALA A 159 -0.68 37.66 31.90
CA ALA A 159 0.61 38.35 31.76
C ALA A 159 1.62 37.94 32.86
N GLU A 160 1.17 37.73 34.10
CA GLU A 160 2.02 37.19 35.17
C GLU A 160 2.51 35.77 34.88
N LEU A 161 1.64 34.91 34.32
CA LEU A 161 2.02 33.56 33.86
C LEU A 161 3.06 33.62 32.73
N VAL A 162 2.91 34.55 31.78
CA VAL A 162 3.90 34.75 30.70
C VAL A 162 5.23 35.23 31.25
N LYS A 163 5.20 36.11 32.26
CA LYS A 163 6.39 36.63 32.93
C LYS A 163 7.14 35.54 33.68
N SER A 164 6.45 34.67 34.41
CA SER A 164 7.10 33.53 35.09
C SER A 164 7.70 32.55 34.10
N LEU A 165 6.97 32.22 33.01
CA LEU A 165 7.45 31.34 31.95
C LEU A 165 8.66 31.91 31.19
N GLY A 166 8.68 33.23 30.95
CA GLY A 166 9.78 33.91 30.26
C GLY A 166 11.02 34.14 31.12
N GLN A 167 10.88 34.07 32.46
CA GLN A 167 11.97 34.18 33.43
C GLN A 167 12.60 32.83 33.77
N ASP A 168 11.94 31.72 33.42
CA ASP A 168 12.42 30.36 33.68
C ASP A 168 12.86 29.64 32.38
N PRO A 169 14.01 30.03 31.77
CA PRO A 169 14.58 29.27 30.66
C PRO A 169 15.15 27.91 31.12
N ALA A 170 15.25 27.64 32.42
CA ALA A 170 15.93 26.48 32.99
C ALA A 170 15.11 25.18 32.97
N ALA A 171 13.77 25.26 32.93
CA ALA A 171 12.91 24.07 32.86
C ALA A 171 12.82 23.41 31.47
N SER A 172 13.51 23.94 30.46
CA SER A 172 13.49 23.42 29.07
C SER A 172 14.80 22.79 28.60
N GLY A 173 15.84 22.75 29.45
CA GLY A 173 17.19 22.29 29.09
C GLY A 173 17.78 21.14 29.91
N GLU A 174 17.09 20.63 30.92
CA GLU A 174 17.68 19.68 31.87
C GLU A 174 16.80 18.42 32.05
N ASP A 175 16.80 17.56 31.04
CA ASP A 175 16.50 16.13 31.21
C ASP A 175 17.31 15.26 30.22
N THR A 176 18.60 15.59 30.07
CA THR A 176 19.61 14.66 29.51
C THR A 176 20.96 14.83 30.21
N ARG A 177 21.10 14.27 31.42
CA ARG A 177 22.35 13.61 31.82
C ARG A 177 22.22 12.73 33.06
#